data_AF-A0AAI9X6V3-F1
#
_entry.id   AF-A0AAI9X6V3-F1
#
_cell.length_a   1.000
_cell.length_b   1.000
_cell.length_c   1.000
_cell.angle_alpha   90.00
_cell.angle_beta   90.00
_cell.angle_gamma   90.00
#
_symmetry.space_group_name_H-M   'P 1'
#
loop_
_entity.id
_entity.type
_entity.pdbx_description
1 polymer ?
#
loop_
_entity_poly.entity_id
_entity_poly.type
_entity_poly.pdbx_seq_one_letter_code
_entity_poly.pdbx_strand_id
1 'polypeptide(L)'
;MQHDSWDKTSDVENVMGCMIQHSMALTIAQLCRGNEIVPSLLAQDPDYTEVAETILTNKGFKIVGPHGAGGFAEIDDESIVISPFPAAPVKQIIADLARPVLIISTGFDVFNGNE
;
A
#
# COMPACT_ATOMS: atom_id res chain seq x y z
N MET A 1 1.99 29.21 -22.05
CA MET A 1 2.24 28.66 -20.70
C MET A 1 0.94 28.01 -20.24
N GLN A 2 0.82 26.71 -20.46
CA GLN A 2 -0.38 25.93 -20.11
C GLN A 2 0.15 24.53 -19.79
N HIS A 3 0.72 24.39 -18.59
CA HIS A 3 1.39 23.16 -18.14
C HIS A 3 0.94 22.71 -16.74
N ASP A 4 -0.09 23.36 -16.16
CA ASP A 4 -0.47 23.16 -14.74
C ASP A 4 -1.84 22.46 -14.56
N SER A 5 -2.55 22.16 -15.65
CA SER A 5 -3.92 21.64 -15.60
C SER A 5 -4.01 20.11 -15.69
N TRP A 6 -3.00 19.46 -16.28
CA TRP A 6 -2.99 18.01 -16.47
C TRP A 6 -2.51 17.30 -15.20
N ASP A 7 -1.51 17.88 -14.51
CA ASP A 7 -0.93 17.40 -13.25
C ASP A 7 -1.97 17.20 -12.14
N LYS A 8 -2.84 18.20 -11.94
CA LYS A 8 -3.84 18.17 -10.85
C LYS A 8 -4.92 17.11 -11.02
N THR A 9 -5.19 16.68 -12.25
CA THR A 9 -6.26 15.72 -12.53
C THR A 9 -5.76 14.30 -12.33
N SER A 10 -4.54 14.00 -12.77
CA SER A 10 -3.84 12.74 -12.48
C SER A 10 -3.54 12.57 -11.00
N ASP A 11 -3.19 13.64 -10.28
CA ASP A 11 -2.96 13.59 -8.83
C ASP A 11 -4.23 13.16 -8.08
N VAL A 12 -5.40 13.67 -8.48
CA VAL A 12 -6.68 13.33 -7.84
C VAL A 12 -7.12 11.91 -8.17
N GLU A 13 -6.93 11.44 -9.41
CA GLU A 13 -7.23 10.06 -9.80
C GLU A 13 -6.32 9.05 -9.07
N ASN A 14 -5.02 9.36 -8.95
CA ASN A 14 -4.06 8.54 -8.20
C ASN A 14 -4.42 8.47 -6.70
N VAL A 15 -4.76 9.61 -6.10
CA VAL A 15 -5.22 9.68 -4.70
C VAL A 15 -6.45 8.80 -4.48
N MET A 16 -7.45 8.85 -5.38
CA MET A 16 -8.66 8.04 -5.25
C MET A 16 -8.42 6.54 -5.49
N GLY A 17 -7.54 6.18 -6.42
CA GLY A 17 -7.15 4.80 -6.71
C GLY A 17 -6.48 4.12 -5.50
N CYS A 18 -5.62 4.85 -4.78
CA CYS A 18 -4.90 4.30 -3.63
C CYS A 18 -5.67 4.40 -2.31
N MET A 19 -6.68 5.27 -2.20
CA MET A 19 -7.41 5.53 -0.95
C MET A 19 -8.17 4.32 -0.39
N ILE A 20 -8.66 3.42 -1.23
CA ILE A 20 -9.43 2.25 -0.78
C ILE A 20 -8.55 1.30 0.04
N GLN A 21 -7.33 0.99 -0.42
CA GLN A 21 -6.45 0.10 0.35
C GLN A 21 -6.05 0.69 1.71
N HIS A 22 -5.80 2.00 1.78
CA HIS A 22 -5.46 2.67 3.03
C HIS A 22 -6.63 2.73 3.99
N SER A 23 -7.83 2.97 3.48
CA SER A 23 -9.05 2.95 4.29
C SER A 23 -9.29 1.55 4.88
N MET A 24 -9.08 0.51 4.08
CA MET A 24 -9.17 -0.88 4.54
C MET A 24 -8.14 -1.19 5.63
N ALA A 25 -6.88 -0.80 5.44
CA ALA A 25 -5.82 -0.96 6.45
C ALA A 25 -6.18 -0.26 7.77
N LEU A 26 -6.68 0.99 7.70
CA LEU A 26 -7.14 1.74 8.87
C LEU A 26 -8.30 1.04 9.59
N THR A 27 -9.30 0.55 8.85
CA THR A 27 -10.43 -0.18 9.43
C THR A 27 -9.97 -1.45 10.13
N ILE A 28 -9.10 -2.24 9.50
CA ILE A 28 -8.53 -3.46 10.12
C ILE A 28 -7.79 -3.09 11.41
N ALA A 29 -6.89 -2.10 11.36
CA ALA A 29 -6.14 -1.66 12.53
C ALA A 29 -7.08 -1.16 13.65
N GLN A 30 -8.15 -0.44 13.32
CA GLN A 30 -9.16 0.01 14.28
C GLN A 30 -9.92 -1.14 14.93
N LEU A 31 -10.31 -2.16 14.15
CA LEU A 31 -10.97 -3.36 14.68
C LEU A 31 -10.04 -4.14 15.63
N CYS A 32 -8.74 -4.13 15.36
CA CYS A 32 -7.73 -4.75 16.22
C CYS A 32 -7.42 -3.95 17.49
N ARG A 33 -7.87 -2.69 17.65
CA ARG A 33 -7.57 -1.86 18.85
C ARG A 33 -8.18 -2.40 20.15
N GLY A 34 -9.11 -3.35 20.07
CA GLY A 34 -9.60 -4.09 21.25
C GLY A 34 -8.62 -5.12 21.80
N ASN A 35 -7.52 -5.39 21.09
CA ASN A 35 -6.47 -6.34 21.46
C ASN A 35 -5.30 -5.63 22.16
N GLU A 36 -4.49 -6.36 22.91
CA GLU A 36 -3.29 -5.82 23.59
C GLU A 36 -2.23 -5.28 22.61
N ILE A 37 -2.26 -5.74 21.36
CA ILE A 37 -1.32 -5.33 20.31
C ILE A 37 -2.08 -4.55 19.23
N VAL A 38 -1.74 -3.27 19.08
CA VAL A 38 -2.22 -2.44 17.96
C VAL A 38 -1.30 -2.64 16.77
N PRO A 39 -1.80 -3.07 15.60
CA PRO A 39 -0.97 -3.26 14.43
C PRO A 39 -0.31 -1.95 13.97
N SER A 40 0.98 -2.01 13.66
CA SER A 40 1.66 -0.92 12.96
C SER A 40 1.10 -0.77 11.55
N LEU A 41 0.87 0.48 11.13
CA LEU A 41 0.45 0.78 9.76
C LEU A 41 1.67 1.17 8.94
N LEU A 42 2.01 0.34 7.94
CA LEU A 42 3.11 0.58 7.02
C LEU A 42 2.56 0.77 5.60
N ALA A 43 3.17 1.66 4.82
CA ALA A 43 2.82 1.86 3.42
C ALA A 43 4.06 2.11 2.56
N GLN A 44 4.01 1.62 1.33
CA GLN A 44 5.01 1.88 0.31
C GLN A 44 4.33 1.86 -1.05
N ASP A 45 4.53 2.92 -1.81
CA ASP A 45 4.09 3.06 -3.20
C ASP A 45 5.05 4.05 -3.88
N PRO A 46 5.70 3.68 -4.99
CA PRO A 46 6.59 4.58 -5.71
C PRO A 46 5.88 5.80 -6.30
N ASP A 47 4.55 5.74 -6.48
CA ASP A 47 3.76 6.81 -7.07
C ASP A 47 3.15 7.76 -6.03
N TYR A 48 3.53 7.65 -4.74
CA TYR A 48 3.09 8.63 -3.74
C TYR A 48 3.66 10.02 -4.01
N THR A 49 2.78 11.01 -3.94
CA THR A 49 3.15 12.42 -3.86
C THR A 49 3.45 12.81 -2.41
N GLU A 50 4.18 13.91 -2.21
CA GLU A 50 4.43 14.46 -0.85
C GLU A 50 3.13 14.73 -0.08
N VAL A 51 2.07 15.13 -0.79
CA VAL A 51 0.74 15.34 -0.21
C VAL A 51 0.15 14.02 0.28
N ALA A 52 0.25 12.95 -0.50
CA ALA A 52 -0.21 11.62 -0.12
C ALA A 52 0.56 11.10 1.12
N GLU A 53 1.89 11.21 1.11
CA GLU A 53 2.72 10.81 2.26
C GLU A 53 2.35 11.58 3.54
N THR A 54 2.11 12.89 3.42
CA THR A 54 1.70 13.74 4.55
C THR A 54 0.35 13.30 5.10
N ILE A 55 -0.64 13.04 4.23
CA ILE A 55 -1.96 12.57 4.64
C ILE A 55 -1.86 11.22 5.37
N LEU A 56 -1.12 10.27 4.81
CA LEU A 56 -0.94 8.93 5.37
C LEU A 56 -0.22 8.98 6.72
N THR A 57 0.85 9.77 6.83
CA THR A 57 1.60 9.96 8.08
C THR A 57 0.70 10.54 9.18
N ASN A 58 -0.13 11.54 8.84
CA ASN A 58 -1.11 12.11 9.78
C ASN A 58 -2.20 11.11 10.21
N LYS A 59 -2.40 10.01 9.46
CA LYS A 59 -3.29 8.91 9.81
C LYS A 59 -2.59 7.77 10.55
N GLY A 60 -1.29 7.90 10.82
CA GLY A 60 -0.51 6.94 11.59
C GLY A 60 0.24 5.90 10.75
N PHE A 61 0.32 6.08 9.43
CA PHE A 61 1.19 5.23 8.60
C PHE A 61 2.65 5.67 8.72
N LYS A 62 3.56 4.69 8.76
CA LYS A 62 4.99 4.90 8.48
C LYS A 62 5.24 4.56 7.01
N ILE A 63 5.71 5.54 6.24
CA ILE A 63 6.12 5.32 4.86
C ILE A 63 7.49 4.64 4.86
N VAL A 64 7.60 3.46 4.23
CA VAL A 64 8.81 2.61 4.26
C VAL A 64 9.84 3.03 3.19
N GLY A 65 9.58 4.14 2.51
CA GLY A 65 10.42 4.73 1.46
C GLY A 65 9.82 4.53 0.07
N PRO A 66 10.23 5.31 -0.94
CA PRO A 66 9.57 5.33 -2.24
C PRO A 66 9.95 4.13 -3.13
N HIS A 67 11.10 3.49 -2.90
CA HIS A 67 11.61 2.44 -3.80
C HIS A 67 12.36 1.34 -3.04
N GLY A 68 12.57 0.21 -3.72
CA GLY A 68 13.39 -0.90 -3.23
C GLY A 68 12.63 -1.88 -2.34
N ALA A 69 13.37 -2.72 -1.63
CA ALA A 69 12.83 -3.86 -0.90
C ALA A 69 12.38 -3.55 0.55
N GLY A 70 12.30 -2.26 0.92
CA GLY A 70 11.99 -1.84 2.29
C GLY A 70 10.71 -2.46 2.84
N GLY A 71 9.63 -2.41 2.06
CA GLY A 71 8.34 -3.02 2.43
C GLY A 71 8.43 -4.53 2.62
N PHE A 72 9.24 -5.25 1.84
CA PHE A 72 9.43 -6.70 2.03
C PHE A 72 10.17 -7.01 3.34
N ALA A 73 11.06 -6.13 3.79
CA ALA A 73 11.84 -6.34 5.01
C ALA A 73 11.02 -6.18 6.30
N GLU A 74 9.85 -5.55 6.22
CA GLU A 74 8.98 -5.29 7.37
C GLU A 74 7.85 -6.34 7.49
N ILE A 75 7.76 -7.33 6.59
CA ILE A 75 6.72 -8.36 6.61
C ILE A 75 7.22 -9.60 7.36
N ASP A 76 6.38 -10.11 8.26
CA ASP A 76 6.56 -11.35 9.00
C ASP A 76 5.33 -12.26 8.90
N ASP A 77 5.30 -13.33 9.70
CA ASP A 77 4.23 -14.32 9.73
C ASP A 77 2.96 -13.84 10.46
N GLU A 78 3.03 -12.75 11.22
CA GLU A 78 1.88 -12.11 11.88
C GLU A 78 1.27 -10.96 11.05
N SER A 79 1.90 -10.60 9.95
CA SER A 79 1.51 -9.48 9.10
C SER A 79 0.23 -9.73 8.29
N ILE A 80 -0.58 -8.68 8.12
CA ILE A 80 -1.64 -8.63 7.10
C ILE A 80 -1.15 -7.73 5.97
N VAL A 81 -1.01 -8.28 4.77
CA VAL A 81 -0.49 -7.53 3.61
C VAL A 81 -1.60 -7.21 2.63
N ILE A 82 -1.69 -5.93 2.25
CA ILE A 82 -2.61 -5.45 1.22
C ILE A 82 -1.79 -5.09 0.00
N SER A 83 -1.90 -5.89 -1.07
CA SER A 83 -1.13 -5.71 -2.32
C SER A 83 -2.10 -5.71 -3.52
N PRO A 84 -2.76 -4.56 -3.77
CA PRO A 84 -3.65 -4.40 -4.92
C PRO A 84 -2.80 -4.11 -6.18
N PHE A 85 -3.21 -4.66 -7.32
CA PHE A 85 -2.61 -4.36 -8.64
C PHE A 85 -1.08 -4.54 -8.76
N PRO A 86 -0.48 -5.64 -8.27
CA PRO A 86 0.96 -5.77 -8.38
C PRO A 86 1.38 -5.93 -9.85
N ALA A 87 2.28 -5.04 -10.29
CA ALA A 87 2.91 -5.06 -11.62
C ALA A 87 3.96 -6.17 -11.78
N ALA A 88 4.18 -6.96 -10.73
CA ALA A 88 5.20 -7.99 -10.59
C ALA A 88 4.63 -9.15 -9.74
N PRO A 89 5.33 -10.30 -9.61
CA PRO A 89 4.88 -11.42 -8.77
C PRO A 89 5.04 -11.14 -7.26
N VAL A 90 4.60 -9.97 -6.80
CA VAL A 90 4.74 -9.47 -5.42
C VAL A 90 4.10 -10.42 -4.42
N LYS A 91 2.90 -10.94 -4.74
CA LYS A 91 2.18 -11.91 -3.89
C LYS A 91 2.97 -13.20 -3.69
N GLN A 92 3.58 -13.73 -4.76
CA GLN A 92 4.39 -14.93 -4.71
C GLN A 92 5.67 -14.69 -3.91
N ILE A 93 6.32 -13.55 -4.11
CA ILE A 93 7.52 -13.16 -3.34
C ILE A 93 7.18 -13.07 -1.85
N ILE A 94 6.10 -12.37 -1.47
CA ILE A 94 5.66 -12.26 -0.07
C ILE A 94 5.35 -13.63 0.53
N ALA A 95 4.62 -14.47 -0.22
CA ALA A 95 4.24 -15.80 0.24
C ALA A 95 5.44 -16.73 0.42
N ASP A 96 6.48 -16.60 -0.39
CA ASP A 96 7.70 -17.40 -0.28
C ASP A 96 8.64 -16.87 0.81
N LEU A 97 8.82 -15.55 0.88
CA LEU A 97 9.77 -14.88 1.76
C LEU A 97 9.30 -14.84 3.23
N ALA A 98 8.06 -14.42 3.47
CA ALA A 98 7.58 -14.03 4.80
C ALA A 98 6.41 -14.86 5.32
N ARG A 99 5.57 -15.42 4.43
CA ARG A 99 4.39 -16.24 4.78
C ARG A 99 3.43 -15.56 5.77
N PRO A 100 2.94 -14.35 5.45
CA PRO A 100 2.01 -13.63 6.32
C PRO A 100 0.69 -14.40 6.54
N VAL A 101 0.00 -14.12 7.64
CA VAL A 101 -1.32 -14.69 7.96
C VAL A 101 -2.37 -14.42 6.88
N LEU A 102 -2.30 -13.27 6.20
CA LEU A 102 -3.24 -12.90 5.16
C LEU A 102 -2.63 -11.99 4.10
N ILE A 103 -2.92 -12.29 2.83
CA ILE A 103 -2.65 -11.40 1.69
C ILE A 103 -3.98 -11.03 1.03
N ILE A 104 -4.30 -9.74 0.97
CA ILE A 104 -5.47 -9.19 0.29
C ILE A 104 -5.03 -8.59 -1.05
N SER A 105 -5.66 -9.01 -2.15
CA SER A 105 -5.33 -8.56 -3.50
C SER A 105 -6.57 -8.53 -4.40
N THR A 106 -6.49 -7.80 -5.52
CA THR A 106 -7.61 -7.57 -6.46
C THR A 106 -7.79 -8.67 -7.52
N GLY A 107 -6.94 -9.71 -7.54
CA GLY A 107 -7.04 -10.85 -8.47
C GLY A 107 -5.86 -11.80 -8.37
N PHE A 108 -5.80 -12.83 -9.23
CA PHE A 108 -4.64 -13.73 -9.35
C PHE A 108 -3.63 -13.29 -10.39
N ASP A 109 -4.05 -12.44 -11.32
CA ASP A 109 -3.22 -11.95 -12.41
C ASP A 109 -2.14 -10.96 -11.92
N VAL A 110 -1.08 -10.86 -12.72
CA VAL A 110 -0.09 -9.79 -12.64
C VAL A 110 -0.57 -8.71 -13.61
N PHE A 111 -0.61 -7.44 -13.18
CA PHE A 111 -0.93 -6.35 -14.10
C PHE A 111 0.24 -6.22 -15.10
N ASN A 112 0.09 -6.81 -16.30
CA ASN A 112 1.03 -6.64 -17.40
C ASN A 112 0.30 -5.88 -18.51
N GLY A 113 0.42 -4.55 -18.53
CA GLY A 113 -0.23 -3.69 -19.53
C GLY A 113 0.38 -3.77 -20.94
N ASN A 114 1.15 -4.81 -21.24
CA ASN A 114 1.89 -5.01 -22.49
C ASN A 114 1.53 -6.34 -23.17
N GLU A 115 0.24 -6.62 -23.34
CA GLU A 115 -0.23 -7.47 -24.46
C GLU A 115 -0.94 -6.62 -25.51
#